data_AF-A0A6M0S7X8-F1
#
_entry.id   AF-A0A6M0S7X8-F1
#
_cell.length_a   1.000
_cell.length_b   1.000
_cell.length_c   1.000
_cell.angle_alpha   90.00
_cell.angle_beta   90.00
_cell.angle_gamma   90.00
#
_symmetry.space_group_name_H-M   'P 1'
#
loop_
_entity.id
_entity.type
_entity.pdbx_description
1 polymer ?
#
loop_
_entity_poly.entity_id
_entity_poly.type
_entity_poly.pdbx_seq_one_letter_code
_entity_poly.pdbx_strand_id
1 'polypeptide(L)'
;MKTDSLFYLLFETAPSILFELIGQPALAPGYRFSSVELKQTAFRIDGIFLPPEDSGQPVYFVEVQFQKDPLLYRRLFAEVFLFLQKHPDVQQWRAVAIYPRTSLEPNEHDAYGCLLQSNQCQRVFLDELDPSQSVTLGLVKLIVEPASTAVALGKQLMQQAREQPLPNLSTKTILNILETIIVYKFPHLTSQEVADMFAISDLKKTKVYAEAYQEGRQEVLAQERALVMRLLRRKVGAFPQTTLLQIDRLSLMQLEDLAEALLDFGELADLDNWLGQLTEKRTEVTEMLTQRLGALEVSVMEQIEKLTLGQLGLLEEAAPGVMTGDGLMDWLEEHLDNAISQ
;
A
#
# COMPACT_ATOMS: atom_id res chain seq x y z
N MET A 1 9.31 0.43 -4.21
CA MET A 1 8.65 0.17 -2.91
C MET A 1 8.43 1.53 -2.25
N LYS A 2 7.18 1.95 -2.06
CA LYS A 2 6.86 3.09 -1.19
C LYS A 2 7.01 2.63 0.26
N THR A 3 8.26 2.58 0.72
CA THR A 3 8.57 2.04 2.05
C THR A 3 8.01 2.92 3.17
N ASP A 4 7.73 4.18 2.86
CA ASP A 4 7.14 5.14 3.79
C ASP A 4 5.72 4.72 4.21
N SER A 5 4.90 4.21 3.27
CA SER A 5 3.57 3.65 3.55
C SER A 5 3.64 2.42 4.46
N LEU A 6 4.66 1.56 4.25
CA LEU A 6 4.87 0.38 5.08
C LEU A 6 5.19 0.77 6.52
N PHE A 7 6.11 1.71 6.73
CA PHE A 7 6.45 2.17 8.08
C PHE A 7 5.29 2.88 8.79
N TYR A 8 4.51 3.67 8.06
CA TYR A 8 3.29 4.27 8.59
C TYR A 8 2.35 3.18 9.14
N LEU A 9 2.07 2.15 8.33
CA LEU A 9 1.19 1.05 8.73
C LEU A 9 1.75 0.23 9.91
N LEU A 10 3.06 0.01 9.93
CA LEU A 10 3.73 -0.68 11.05
C LEU A 10 3.57 0.10 12.35
N PHE A 11 3.81 1.40 12.34
CA PHE A 11 3.71 2.24 13.53
C PHE A 11 2.28 2.48 13.98
N GLU A 12 1.33 2.59 13.04
CA GLU A 12 -0.09 2.64 13.33
C GLU A 12 -0.58 1.34 13.99
N THR A 13 -0.16 0.19 13.45
CA THR A 13 -0.51 -1.13 13.97
C THR A 13 0.14 -1.41 15.32
N ALA A 14 1.38 -0.96 15.50
CA ALA A 14 2.24 -1.33 16.61
C ALA A 14 3.23 -0.19 16.98
N PRO A 15 2.77 0.84 17.73
CA PRO A 15 3.63 1.95 18.13
C PRO A 15 4.86 1.53 18.96
N SER A 16 4.78 0.39 19.64
CA SER A 16 5.88 -0.20 20.43
C SER A 16 7.13 -0.52 19.61
N ILE A 17 7.00 -0.69 18.28
CA ILE A 17 8.13 -0.95 17.38
C ILE A 17 9.17 0.16 17.46
N LEU A 18 8.75 1.43 17.51
CA LEU A 18 9.68 2.55 17.62
C LEU A 18 10.56 2.41 18.86
N PHE A 19 9.95 2.07 19.99
CA PHE A 19 10.61 2.00 21.28
C PHE A 19 11.60 0.84 21.38
N GLU A 20 11.33 -0.26 20.69
CA GLU A 20 12.31 -1.33 20.46
C GLU A 20 13.48 -0.83 19.60
N LEU A 21 13.20 -0.15 18.48
CA LEU A 21 14.23 0.37 17.56
C LEU A 21 15.18 1.36 18.22
N ILE A 22 14.69 2.19 19.15
CA ILE A 22 15.52 3.17 19.87
C ILE A 22 16.14 2.61 21.15
N GLY A 23 15.94 1.32 21.46
CA GLY A 23 16.50 0.65 22.64
C GLY A 23 15.83 1.05 23.97
N GLN A 24 14.57 1.51 23.94
CA GLN A 24 13.81 1.95 25.11
C GLN A 24 12.42 1.29 25.20
N PRO A 25 12.31 -0.06 25.13
CA PRO A 25 11.02 -0.76 25.08
C PRO A 25 10.13 -0.52 26.31
N ALA A 26 10.72 -0.16 27.46
CA ALA A 26 9.99 0.17 28.68
C ALA A 26 9.14 1.45 28.57
N LEU A 27 9.45 2.34 27.61
CA LEU A 27 8.65 3.54 27.36
C LEU A 27 7.44 3.28 26.47
N ALA A 28 7.38 2.14 25.77
CA ALA A 28 6.33 1.85 24.80
C ALA A 28 4.88 1.94 25.34
N PRO A 29 4.56 1.47 26.57
CA PRO A 29 3.17 1.45 27.03
C PRO A 29 2.51 2.82 27.04
N GLY A 30 1.40 2.93 26.30
CA GLY A 30 0.54 4.11 26.27
C GLY A 30 0.93 5.20 25.27
N TYR A 31 2.02 5.04 24.49
CA TYR A 31 2.25 5.90 23.33
C TYR A 31 1.26 5.61 22.20
N ARG A 32 0.90 6.67 21.48
CA ARG A 32 0.04 6.60 20.30
C ARG A 32 0.75 7.21 19.09
N PHE A 33 0.70 6.49 17.97
CA PHE A 33 1.13 7.01 16.67
C PHE A 33 0.04 7.92 16.09
N SER A 34 0.44 9.03 15.46
CA SER A 34 -0.47 10.01 14.86
C SER A 34 0.23 10.78 13.73
N SER A 35 -0.56 11.19 12.73
CA SER A 35 -0.16 12.16 11.72
C SER A 35 -0.90 13.48 11.97
N VAL A 36 -0.17 14.59 11.99
CA VAL A 36 -0.71 15.93 12.31
C VAL A 36 -0.55 16.87 11.13
N GLU A 37 -1.68 17.37 10.62
CA GLU A 37 -1.70 18.44 9.62
C GLU A 37 -1.70 19.83 10.27
N LEU A 38 -0.65 20.62 9.99
CA LEU A 38 -0.50 22.00 10.44
C LEU A 38 -1.18 22.96 9.44
N LYS A 39 -2.47 23.22 9.68
CA LYS A 39 -3.39 24.00 8.80
C LYS A 39 -2.89 25.37 8.32
N GLN A 40 -1.97 26.04 9.03
CA GLN A 40 -1.50 27.39 8.67
C GLN A 40 -0.37 27.41 7.63
N THR A 41 0.28 26.28 7.38
CA THR A 41 1.46 26.22 6.49
C THR A 41 1.38 25.10 5.45
N ALA A 42 0.30 24.31 5.44
CA ALA A 42 0.17 23.07 4.65
C ALA A 42 1.28 22.03 4.92
N PHE A 43 1.92 22.11 6.09
CA PHE A 43 2.89 21.09 6.52
C PHE A 43 2.14 19.96 7.20
N ARG A 44 2.49 18.72 6.85
CA ARG A 44 2.00 17.51 7.48
C ARG A 44 3.20 16.81 8.11
N ILE A 45 3.07 16.44 9.38
CA ILE A 45 4.08 15.65 10.08
C ILE A 45 3.50 14.26 10.21
N ASP A 46 4.06 13.32 9.45
CA ASP A 46 3.49 11.98 9.26
C ASP A 46 3.84 11.01 10.39
N GLY A 47 4.94 11.24 11.11
CA GLY A 47 5.43 10.34 12.14
C GLY A 47 5.51 10.96 13.52
N ILE A 48 4.38 11.20 14.20
CA ILE A 48 4.39 11.68 15.59
C ILE A 48 3.97 10.56 16.55
N PHE A 49 4.73 10.39 17.64
CA PHE A 49 4.34 9.54 18.75
C PHE A 49 4.08 10.40 19.97
N LEU A 50 2.81 10.42 20.37
CA LEU A 50 2.33 11.18 21.51
C LEU A 50 2.40 10.32 22.78
N PRO A 51 2.98 10.85 23.87
CA PRO A 51 3.05 10.13 25.13
C PRO A 51 1.66 10.03 25.79
N PRO A 52 1.51 9.18 26.82
CA PRO A 52 0.34 9.23 27.69
C PRO A 52 0.17 10.63 28.30
N GLU A 53 -1.08 11.06 28.46
CA GLU A 53 -1.43 12.34 29.08
C GLU A 53 -0.79 12.46 30.48
N ASP A 54 -0.31 13.66 30.80
CA ASP A 54 0.33 14.01 32.09
C ASP A 54 1.54 13.15 32.51
N SER A 55 2.13 12.38 31.58
CA SER A 55 3.29 11.53 31.88
C SER A 55 4.62 12.30 31.96
N GLY A 56 4.68 13.52 31.42
CA GLY A 56 5.91 14.31 31.29
C GLY A 56 6.95 13.71 30.33
N GLN A 57 6.60 12.66 29.60
CA GLN A 57 7.48 11.99 28.66
C GLN A 57 7.59 12.74 27.32
N PRO A 58 8.66 12.53 26.53
CA PRO A 58 8.87 13.28 25.30
C PRO A 58 7.90 12.89 24.17
N VAL A 59 7.54 13.87 23.34
CA VAL A 59 6.95 13.62 22.02
C VAL A 59 8.06 13.16 21.06
N TYR A 60 7.84 12.06 20.34
CA TYR A 60 8.80 11.61 19.32
C TYR A 60 8.34 12.00 17.93
N PHE A 61 9.26 12.55 17.15
CA PHE A 61 9.13 12.85 15.72
C PHE A 61 9.98 11.85 14.95
N VAL A 62 9.36 11.09 14.07
CA VAL A 62 10.00 9.99 13.36
C VAL A 62 9.97 10.27 11.87
N GLU A 63 11.16 10.27 11.27
CA GLU A 63 11.33 10.41 9.83
C GLU A 63 11.98 9.12 9.30
N VAL A 64 11.32 8.50 8.33
CA VAL A 64 11.84 7.29 7.66
C VAL A 64 12.28 7.68 6.26
N GLN A 65 13.54 7.43 5.92
CA GLN A 65 14.12 7.92 4.67
C GLN A 65 14.87 6.82 3.91
N PHE A 66 14.25 6.33 2.82
CA PHE A 66 14.81 5.28 1.96
C PHE A 66 15.61 5.79 0.76
N GLN A 67 15.60 7.10 0.53
CA GLN A 67 16.34 7.75 -0.57
C GLN A 67 17.27 8.82 -0.02
N LYS A 68 18.37 9.12 -0.71
CA LYS A 68 19.26 10.18 -0.24
C LYS A 68 18.55 11.53 -0.37
N ASP A 69 18.37 12.21 0.76
CA ASP A 69 17.76 13.54 0.81
C ASP A 69 18.68 14.53 1.54
N PRO A 70 19.41 15.38 0.82
CA PRO A 70 20.32 16.35 1.42
C PRO A 70 19.64 17.32 2.39
N LEU A 71 18.33 17.53 2.28
CA LEU A 71 17.58 18.53 3.05
C LEU A 71 16.77 17.93 4.20
N LEU A 72 16.87 16.63 4.46
CA LEU A 72 16.06 15.94 5.48
C LEU A 72 16.13 16.63 6.85
N TYR A 73 17.33 16.86 7.39
CA TYR A 73 17.46 17.49 8.71
C TYR A 73 16.91 18.91 8.74
N ARG A 74 17.05 19.65 7.65
CA ARG A 74 16.47 21.00 7.51
C ARG A 74 14.95 20.95 7.62
N ARG A 75 14.29 20.02 6.93
CA ARG A 75 12.82 19.87 6.99
C ARG A 75 12.37 19.35 8.35
N LEU A 76 12.95 18.25 8.82
CA LEU A 76 12.61 17.60 10.08
C LEU A 76 12.67 18.58 11.26
N PHE A 77 13.78 19.30 11.42
CA PHE A 77 13.91 20.23 12.55
C PHE A 77 13.01 21.46 12.40
N ALA A 78 12.76 21.94 11.18
CA ALA A 78 11.78 23.00 10.97
C ALA A 78 10.38 22.56 11.39
N GLU A 79 9.97 21.35 11.04
CA GLU A 79 8.67 20.76 11.40
C GLU A 79 8.54 20.57 12.91
N VAL A 80 9.57 20.01 13.56
CA VAL A 80 9.62 19.87 15.03
C VAL A 80 9.40 21.24 15.70
N PHE A 81 10.16 22.26 15.32
CA PHE A 81 10.05 23.57 15.98
C PHE A 81 8.72 24.29 15.67
N LEU A 82 8.16 24.09 14.48
CA LEU A 82 6.81 24.58 14.14
C LEU A 82 5.72 23.87 14.97
N PHE A 83 5.88 22.57 15.24
CA PHE A 83 4.97 21.84 16.12
C PHE A 83 5.07 22.37 17.55
N LEU A 84 6.28 22.46 18.11
CA LEU A 84 6.51 22.96 19.47
C LEU A 84 5.98 24.38 19.67
N GLN A 85 6.07 25.24 18.65
CA GLN A 85 5.48 26.58 18.67
C GLN A 85 3.96 26.55 18.91
N LYS A 86 3.26 25.52 18.40
CA LYS A 86 1.80 25.38 18.50
C LYS A 86 1.35 24.57 19.71
N HIS A 87 2.27 23.83 20.33
CA HIS A 87 2.03 22.94 21.46
C HIS A 87 2.93 23.33 22.65
N PRO A 88 2.65 24.47 23.32
CA PRO A 88 3.49 25.00 24.41
C PRO A 88 3.49 24.11 25.67
N ASP A 89 2.57 23.16 25.75
CA ASP A 89 2.47 22.12 26.76
C ASP A 89 3.57 21.05 26.63
N VAL A 90 4.12 20.86 25.43
CA VAL A 90 5.18 19.87 25.17
C VAL A 90 6.50 20.33 25.78
N GLN A 91 6.87 19.71 26.91
CA GLN A 91 8.10 20.04 27.66
C GLN A 91 9.35 19.33 27.11
N GLN A 92 9.18 18.14 26.54
CA GLN A 92 10.27 17.33 26.02
C GLN A 92 9.91 16.80 24.64
N TRP A 93 10.90 16.72 23.77
CA TRP A 93 10.77 16.11 22.45
C TRP A 93 11.99 15.25 22.15
N ARG A 94 11.89 14.41 21.12
CA ARG A 94 13.01 13.71 20.47
C ARG A 94 12.70 13.50 19.00
N ALA A 95 13.73 13.54 18.15
CA ALA A 95 13.66 13.16 16.76
C ALA A 95 14.34 11.80 16.54
N VAL A 96 13.78 10.97 15.67
CA VAL A 96 14.32 9.67 15.26
C VAL A 96 14.37 9.64 13.75
N ALA A 97 15.56 9.60 13.17
CA ALA A 97 15.76 9.43 11.74
C ALA A 97 16.11 7.96 11.45
N ILE A 98 15.29 7.29 10.65
CA ILE A 98 15.43 5.88 10.32
C ILE A 98 15.89 5.75 8.87
N TYR A 99 17.01 5.05 8.66
CA TYR A 99 17.61 4.83 7.35
C TYR A 99 17.82 3.35 7.08
N PRO A 100 17.72 2.90 5.82
CA PRO A 100 18.10 1.53 5.45
C PRO A 100 19.55 1.20 5.75
N ARG A 101 20.44 2.19 5.59
CA ARG A 101 21.90 2.08 5.70
C ARG A 101 22.54 3.45 5.85
N THR A 102 23.74 3.49 6.41
CA THR A 102 24.50 4.73 6.68
C THR A 102 24.76 5.61 5.46
N SER A 103 24.95 5.03 4.27
CA SER A 103 25.23 5.79 3.03
C SER A 103 24.08 6.71 2.56
N LEU A 104 22.88 6.52 3.10
CA LEU A 104 21.70 7.35 2.82
C LEU A 104 21.57 8.55 3.77
N GLU A 105 22.31 8.57 4.88
CA GLU A 105 22.34 9.72 5.78
C GLU A 105 22.87 10.97 5.02
N PRO A 106 22.25 12.14 5.21
CA PRO A 106 22.75 13.39 4.66
C PRO A 106 24.13 13.74 5.22
N ASN A 107 24.99 14.33 4.40
CA ASN A 107 26.33 14.78 4.82
C ASN A 107 26.32 16.19 5.46
N GLU A 108 25.19 16.90 5.46
CA GLU A 108 25.06 18.26 6.00
C GLU A 108 24.81 18.19 7.52
N HIS A 109 25.88 18.04 8.30
CA HIS A 109 25.81 17.98 9.77
C HIS A 109 26.02 19.34 10.43
N ASP A 110 26.74 20.29 9.79
CA ASP A 110 27.27 21.49 10.45
C ASP A 110 26.19 22.39 11.07
N ALA A 111 25.11 22.66 10.33
CA ALA A 111 24.02 23.53 10.81
C ALA A 111 23.21 22.91 11.96
N TYR A 112 23.26 21.58 12.11
CA TYR A 112 22.42 20.82 13.04
C TYR A 112 23.23 20.00 14.05
N GLY A 113 24.55 20.21 14.10
CA GLY A 113 25.47 19.40 14.89
C GLY A 113 25.09 19.30 16.36
N CYS A 114 24.61 20.41 16.95
CA CYS A 114 24.17 20.42 18.35
C CYS A 114 22.99 19.47 18.61
N LEU A 115 22.05 19.35 17.67
CA LEU A 115 20.90 18.45 17.78
C LEU A 115 21.33 17.01 17.52
N LEU A 116 22.09 16.78 16.44
CA LEU A 116 22.56 15.46 15.99
C LEU A 116 23.54 14.78 16.96
N GLN A 117 24.29 15.57 17.74
CA GLN A 117 25.23 15.06 18.75
C GLN A 117 24.59 14.95 20.14
N SER A 118 23.39 15.48 20.34
CA SER A 118 22.67 15.39 21.61
C SER A 118 21.73 14.17 21.65
N ASN A 119 21.07 13.96 22.79
CA ASN A 119 20.00 12.99 22.93
C ASN A 119 18.68 13.41 22.26
N GLN A 120 18.63 14.59 21.63
CA GLN A 120 17.46 15.09 20.92
C GLN A 120 17.27 14.43 19.55
N CYS A 121 18.32 13.89 18.94
CA CYS A 121 18.19 13.21 17.65
C CYS A 121 18.92 11.87 17.65
N GLN A 122 18.17 10.79 17.43
CA GLN A 122 18.70 9.45 17.28
C GLN A 122 18.64 9.03 15.81
N ARG A 123 19.72 8.42 15.31
CA ARG A 123 19.74 7.80 13.98
C ARG A 123 19.65 6.29 14.16
N VAL A 124 18.81 5.64 13.39
CA VAL A 124 18.63 4.19 13.38
C VAL A 124 18.93 3.68 11.98
N PHE A 125 19.83 2.71 11.87
CA PHE A 125 20.20 2.06 10.61
C PHE A 125 19.67 0.63 10.58
N LEU A 126 18.81 0.33 9.61
CA LEU A 126 18.05 -0.93 9.59
C LEU A 126 18.92 -2.15 9.25
N ASP A 127 19.96 -1.98 8.43
CA ASP A 127 20.91 -3.02 8.07
C ASP A 127 21.79 -3.45 9.26
N GLU A 128 22.02 -2.54 10.21
CA GLU A 128 22.80 -2.76 11.43
C GLU A 128 21.99 -3.45 12.55
N LEU A 129 20.68 -3.63 12.39
CA LEU A 129 19.85 -4.30 13.39
C LEU A 129 20.26 -5.77 13.58
N ASP A 130 20.24 -6.25 14.82
CA ASP A 130 20.47 -7.65 15.13
C ASP A 130 19.11 -8.37 15.32
N PRO A 131 18.67 -9.21 14.37
CA PRO A 131 17.38 -9.88 14.44
C PRO A 131 17.31 -10.95 15.54
N SER A 132 18.45 -11.32 16.15
CA SER A 132 18.48 -12.29 17.25
C SER A 132 18.05 -11.69 18.59
N GLN A 133 18.10 -10.35 18.73
CA GLN A 133 17.79 -9.67 19.98
C GLN A 133 16.29 -9.63 20.28
N SER A 134 15.45 -9.36 19.27
CA SER A 134 14.01 -9.43 19.41
C SER A 134 13.33 -9.69 18.07
N VAL A 135 12.18 -10.37 18.12
CA VAL A 135 11.33 -10.59 16.93
C VAL A 135 10.96 -9.25 16.29
N THR A 136 10.71 -8.22 17.09
CA THR A 136 10.37 -6.88 16.61
C THR A 136 11.48 -6.30 15.73
N LEU A 137 12.73 -6.34 16.20
CA LEU A 137 13.88 -5.87 15.41
C LEU A 137 14.06 -6.70 14.15
N GLY A 138 13.83 -8.02 14.23
CA GLY A 138 13.85 -8.90 13.07
C GLY A 138 12.78 -8.58 12.02
N LEU A 139 11.55 -8.23 12.44
CA LEU A 139 10.49 -7.78 11.52
C LEU A 139 10.91 -6.50 10.80
N VAL A 140 11.43 -5.51 11.51
CA VAL A 140 11.88 -4.26 10.86
C VAL A 140 13.07 -4.51 9.94
N LYS A 141 14.03 -5.34 10.36
CA LYS A 141 15.17 -5.74 9.52
C LYS A 141 14.74 -6.41 8.22
N LEU A 142 13.68 -7.23 8.28
CA LEU A 142 13.14 -7.93 7.12
C LEU A 142 12.81 -6.95 5.98
N ILE A 143 12.43 -5.71 6.26
CA ILE A 143 12.12 -4.70 5.25
C ILE A 143 13.32 -4.46 4.31
N VAL A 144 14.53 -4.38 4.87
CA VAL A 144 15.77 -4.12 4.11
C VAL A 144 16.56 -5.38 3.76
N GLU A 145 16.15 -6.54 4.27
CA GLU A 145 16.79 -7.83 4.01
C GLU A 145 16.68 -8.23 2.53
N PRO A 146 17.75 -8.76 1.89
CA PRO A 146 17.68 -9.24 0.51
C PRO A 146 16.62 -10.33 0.31
N ALA A 147 15.97 -10.36 -0.87
CA ALA A 147 14.92 -11.33 -1.18
C ALA A 147 15.36 -12.80 -1.02
N SER A 148 16.64 -13.09 -1.30
CA SER A 148 17.23 -14.43 -1.15
C SER A 148 17.28 -14.93 0.29
N THR A 149 17.39 -14.04 1.28
CA THR A 149 17.51 -14.38 2.71
C THR A 149 16.25 -14.05 3.50
N ALA A 150 15.40 -13.17 2.99
CA ALA A 150 14.17 -12.72 3.64
C ALA A 150 13.22 -13.87 4.00
N VAL A 151 13.12 -14.91 3.16
CA VAL A 151 12.24 -16.07 3.43
C VAL A 151 12.73 -16.86 4.65
N ALA A 152 14.04 -17.10 4.73
CA ALA A 152 14.63 -17.82 5.86
C ALA A 152 14.46 -17.02 7.15
N LEU A 153 14.72 -15.71 7.10
CA LEU A 153 14.52 -14.82 8.25
C LEU A 153 13.06 -14.78 8.68
N GLY A 154 12.10 -14.61 7.76
CA GLY A 154 10.68 -14.60 8.09
C GLY A 154 10.21 -15.91 8.74
N LYS A 155 10.68 -17.08 8.26
CA LYS A 155 10.39 -18.38 8.91
C LYS A 155 10.94 -18.46 10.33
N GLN A 156 12.16 -17.96 10.56
CA GLN A 156 12.75 -17.92 11.88
C GLN A 156 11.92 -17.03 12.83
N LEU A 157 11.53 -15.84 12.38
CA LEU A 157 10.72 -14.90 13.18
C LEU A 157 9.35 -15.48 13.52
N MET A 158 8.74 -16.21 12.59
CA MET A 158 7.49 -16.94 12.81
C MET A 158 7.59 -17.97 13.92
N GLN A 159 8.68 -18.75 13.90
CA GLN A 159 8.93 -19.74 14.94
C GLN A 159 9.12 -19.06 16.30
N GLN A 160 9.97 -18.02 16.36
CA GLN A 160 10.23 -17.27 17.59
C GLN A 160 8.94 -16.63 18.15
N ALA A 161 8.10 -16.04 17.31
CA ALA A 161 6.84 -15.40 17.71
C ALA A 161 5.80 -16.39 18.28
N ARG A 162 5.88 -17.67 17.90
CA ARG A 162 5.03 -18.75 18.45
C ARG A 162 5.57 -19.27 19.78
N GLU A 163 6.89 -19.33 19.91
CA GLU A 163 7.57 -19.87 21.10
C GLU A 163 7.69 -18.84 22.24
N GLN A 164 7.77 -17.55 21.92
CA GLN A 164 7.99 -16.47 22.88
C GLN A 164 6.86 -15.43 22.81
N PRO A 165 5.92 -15.42 23.77
CA PRO A 165 4.89 -14.39 23.87
C PRO A 165 5.55 -13.04 24.16
N LEU A 166 5.29 -12.04 23.31
CA LEU A 166 5.81 -10.69 23.48
C LEU A 166 4.86 -9.83 24.31
N PRO A 167 5.36 -8.99 25.23
CA PRO A 167 4.51 -8.21 26.14
C PRO A 167 3.67 -7.14 25.43
N ASN A 168 4.17 -6.61 24.30
CA ASN A 168 3.56 -5.46 23.61
C ASN A 168 3.01 -5.81 22.22
N LEU A 169 3.17 -7.05 21.75
CA LEU A 169 2.73 -7.48 20.42
C LEU A 169 2.11 -8.87 20.50
N SER A 170 0.84 -8.98 20.11
CA SER A 170 0.20 -10.29 20.00
C SER A 170 0.80 -11.08 18.82
N THR A 171 0.82 -12.40 18.91
CA THR A 171 1.24 -13.26 17.80
C THR A 171 0.45 -12.95 16.52
N LYS A 172 -0.85 -12.64 16.63
CA LYS A 172 -1.68 -12.21 15.49
C LYS A 172 -1.19 -10.91 14.86
N THR A 173 -0.81 -9.91 15.67
CA THR A 173 -0.25 -8.65 15.18
C THR A 173 1.06 -8.87 14.42
N ILE A 174 1.93 -9.74 14.96
CA ILE A 174 3.20 -10.11 14.33
C ILE A 174 2.97 -10.80 12.99
N LEU A 175 2.01 -11.72 12.91
CA LEU A 175 1.62 -12.37 11.66
C LEU A 175 1.20 -11.35 10.60
N ASN A 176 0.32 -10.41 10.98
CA ASN A 176 -0.14 -9.36 10.07
C ASN A 176 1.03 -8.49 9.59
N ILE A 177 1.92 -8.08 10.49
CA ILE A 177 3.10 -7.28 10.17
C ILE A 177 4.01 -8.02 9.19
N LEU A 178 4.33 -9.29 9.50
CA LEU A 178 5.20 -10.11 8.66
C LEU A 178 4.59 -10.26 7.26
N GLU A 179 3.32 -10.64 7.19
CA GLU A 179 2.58 -10.74 5.93
C GLU A 179 2.67 -9.46 5.11
N THR A 180 2.42 -8.31 5.75
CA THR A 180 2.52 -6.99 5.11
C THR A 180 3.91 -6.79 4.50
N ILE A 181 4.97 -7.03 5.26
CA ILE A 181 6.35 -6.85 4.80
C ILE A 181 6.64 -7.78 3.61
N ILE A 182 6.13 -9.02 3.64
CA ILE A 182 6.34 -10.00 2.58
C ILE A 182 5.61 -9.60 1.30
N VAL A 183 4.34 -9.17 1.37
CA VAL A 183 3.59 -8.68 0.21
C VAL A 183 4.31 -7.52 -0.46
N TYR A 184 4.81 -6.56 0.34
CA TYR A 184 5.58 -5.43 -0.19
C TYR A 184 6.93 -5.84 -0.79
N LYS A 185 7.60 -6.86 -0.22
CA LYS A 185 8.90 -7.34 -0.70
C LYS A 185 8.78 -8.21 -1.95
N PHE A 186 7.69 -8.96 -2.10
CA PHE A 186 7.44 -9.88 -3.19
C PHE A 186 6.16 -9.51 -3.95
N PRO A 187 6.13 -8.35 -4.64
CA PRO A 187 4.91 -7.81 -5.26
C PRO A 187 4.36 -8.64 -6.41
N HIS A 188 5.15 -9.59 -6.93
CA HIS A 188 4.76 -10.47 -8.04
C HIS A 188 4.24 -11.83 -7.58
N LEU A 189 4.27 -12.12 -6.27
CA LEU A 189 3.76 -13.38 -5.74
C LEU A 189 2.31 -13.24 -5.31
N THR A 190 1.53 -14.27 -5.58
CA THR A 190 0.16 -14.42 -5.11
C THR A 190 0.10 -14.70 -3.60
N SER A 191 -1.04 -14.46 -2.95
CA SER A 191 -1.23 -14.85 -1.54
C SER A 191 -0.93 -16.33 -1.30
N GLN A 192 -1.25 -17.18 -2.27
CA GLN A 192 -1.07 -18.63 -2.16
C GLN A 192 0.41 -18.99 -2.22
N GLU A 193 1.16 -18.40 -3.14
CA GLU A 193 2.62 -18.61 -3.21
C GLU A 193 3.32 -18.09 -1.95
N VAL A 194 2.88 -16.94 -1.43
CA VAL A 194 3.34 -16.43 -0.14
C VAL A 194 2.99 -17.40 1.01
N ALA A 195 1.78 -17.97 1.00
CA ALA A 195 1.37 -18.97 1.99
C ALA A 195 2.24 -20.21 1.99
N ASP A 196 2.51 -20.73 0.80
CA ASP A 196 3.30 -21.94 0.62
C ASP A 196 4.76 -21.66 1.00
N MET A 197 5.28 -20.48 0.65
CA MET A 197 6.65 -20.07 1.02
C MET A 197 6.87 -20.03 2.52
N PHE A 198 5.90 -19.53 3.29
CA PHE A 198 6.05 -19.37 4.75
C PHE A 198 5.36 -20.49 5.56
N ALA A 199 4.71 -21.45 4.89
CA ALA A 199 3.85 -22.46 5.52
C ALA A 199 2.78 -21.82 6.45
N ILE A 200 2.18 -20.72 5.99
CA ILE A 200 1.15 -19.96 6.72
C ILE A 200 -0.19 -20.18 6.01
N SER A 201 -0.98 -21.13 6.50
CA SER A 201 -2.26 -21.55 5.92
C SER A 201 -3.41 -20.53 6.03
N ASP A 202 -3.22 -19.42 6.74
CA ASP A 202 -4.29 -18.46 7.10
C ASP A 202 -4.15 -17.05 6.48
N LEU A 203 -3.29 -16.86 5.48
CA LEU A 203 -3.02 -15.53 4.87
C LEU A 203 -4.25 -14.88 4.21
N LYS A 204 -5.28 -15.63 3.86
CA LYS A 204 -6.47 -15.10 3.16
C LYS A 204 -7.33 -14.13 3.98
N LYS A 205 -6.98 -13.76 5.22
CA LYS A 205 -7.89 -13.09 6.17
C LYS A 205 -7.37 -11.81 6.85
N THR A 206 -6.35 -11.14 6.31
CA THR A 206 -5.94 -9.84 6.85
C THR A 206 -6.45 -8.69 5.97
N LYS A 207 -7.11 -7.71 6.61
CA LYS A 207 -7.58 -6.47 5.95
C LYS A 207 -6.48 -5.73 5.17
N VAL A 208 -5.23 -5.91 5.60
CA VAL A 208 -4.06 -5.28 5.03
C VAL A 208 -3.68 -5.87 3.66
N TYR A 209 -3.91 -7.17 3.43
CA TYR A 209 -3.73 -7.74 2.10
C TYR A 209 -4.63 -7.04 1.09
N ALA A 210 -5.89 -6.75 1.45
CA ALA A 210 -6.81 -6.04 0.57
C ALA A 210 -6.35 -4.61 0.25
N GLU A 211 -5.84 -3.86 1.24
CA GLU A 211 -5.39 -2.47 1.05
C GLU A 211 -4.06 -2.38 0.28
N ALA A 212 -3.06 -3.21 0.61
CA ALA A 212 -1.77 -3.26 -0.08
C ALA A 212 -1.91 -3.82 -1.51
N TYR A 213 -2.78 -4.82 -1.71
CA TYR A 213 -3.14 -5.34 -3.03
C TYR A 213 -3.91 -4.29 -3.85
N GLN A 214 -4.80 -3.51 -3.22
CA GLN A 214 -5.49 -2.41 -3.88
C GLN A 214 -4.54 -1.28 -4.28
N GLU A 215 -3.60 -0.89 -3.43
CA GLU A 215 -2.60 0.14 -3.75
C GLU A 215 -1.66 -0.34 -4.88
N GLY A 216 -1.20 -1.60 -4.81
CA GLY A 216 -0.44 -2.23 -5.89
C GLY A 216 -1.21 -2.30 -7.21
N ARG A 217 -2.49 -2.68 -7.18
CA ARG A 217 -3.37 -2.65 -8.36
C ARG A 217 -3.58 -1.23 -8.89
N GLN A 218 -3.70 -0.22 -8.04
CA GLN A 218 -3.84 1.16 -8.48
C GLN A 218 -2.55 1.67 -9.13
N GLU A 219 -1.37 1.27 -8.66
CA GLU A 219 -0.09 1.58 -9.31
C GLU A 219 0.05 0.90 -10.67
N VAL A 220 -0.27 -0.40 -10.76
CA VAL A 220 -0.28 -1.14 -12.04
C VAL A 220 -1.27 -0.48 -13.01
N LEU A 221 -2.50 -0.21 -12.56
CA LEU A 221 -3.52 0.46 -13.35
C LEU A 221 -3.07 1.84 -13.85
N ALA A 222 -2.39 2.62 -13.01
CA ALA A 222 -1.87 3.92 -13.40
C ALA A 222 -0.73 3.79 -14.44
N GLN A 223 0.15 2.80 -14.30
CA GLN A 223 1.24 2.56 -15.24
C GLN A 223 0.74 2.04 -16.59
N GLU A 224 -0.15 1.05 -16.58
CA GLU A 224 -0.89 0.51 -17.73
C GLU A 224 -1.63 1.62 -18.46
N ARG A 225 -2.44 2.41 -17.75
CA ARG A 225 -3.16 3.53 -18.33
C ARG A 225 -2.21 4.54 -18.95
N ALA A 226 -1.12 4.90 -18.27
CA ALA A 226 -0.11 5.81 -18.82
C ALA A 226 0.60 5.28 -20.07
N LEU A 227 0.77 3.95 -20.17
CA LEU A 227 1.33 3.29 -21.35
C LEU A 227 0.34 3.30 -22.51
N VAL A 228 -0.89 2.82 -22.29
CA VAL A 228 -1.98 2.80 -23.29
C VAL A 228 -2.23 4.21 -23.82
N MET A 229 -2.31 5.20 -22.93
CA MET A 229 -2.46 6.62 -23.30
C MET A 229 -1.36 7.14 -24.21
N ARG A 230 -0.11 6.72 -23.98
CA ARG A 230 1.04 7.10 -24.80
C ARG A 230 1.00 6.43 -26.17
N LEU A 231 0.59 5.16 -26.21
CA LEU A 231 0.43 4.40 -27.45
C LEU A 231 -0.72 4.96 -28.30
N LEU A 232 -1.87 5.26 -27.70
CA LEU A 232 -3.01 5.88 -28.37
C LEU A 232 -2.62 7.23 -28.98
N ARG A 233 -1.96 8.10 -28.20
CA ARG A 233 -1.46 9.39 -28.72
C ARG A 233 -0.52 9.24 -29.91
N ARG A 234 0.27 8.15 -29.94
CA ARG A 234 1.21 7.88 -31.02
C ARG A 234 0.54 7.28 -32.27
N LYS A 235 -0.50 6.48 -32.08
CA LYS A 235 -1.22 5.76 -33.15
C LYS A 235 -2.31 6.59 -33.80
N VAL A 236 -3.23 7.13 -32.98
CA VAL A 236 -4.44 7.83 -33.45
C VAL A 236 -4.37 9.36 -33.25
N GLY A 237 -3.29 9.86 -32.64
CA GLY A 237 -3.07 11.30 -32.45
C GLY A 237 -3.76 11.88 -31.22
N ALA A 238 -4.08 13.17 -31.26
CA ALA A 238 -4.78 13.84 -30.16
C ALA A 238 -6.29 13.57 -30.24
N PHE A 239 -6.91 13.31 -29.10
CA PHE A 239 -8.35 13.01 -28.99
C PHE A 239 -9.05 13.91 -27.97
N PRO A 240 -10.39 14.07 -28.08
CA PRO A 240 -11.17 14.96 -27.23
C PRO A 240 -11.12 14.62 -25.74
N GLN A 241 -11.45 15.61 -24.89
CA GLN A 241 -11.55 15.40 -23.44
C GLN A 241 -12.61 14.38 -23.04
N THR A 242 -13.66 14.21 -23.83
CA THR A 242 -14.69 13.20 -23.60
C THR A 242 -14.13 11.78 -23.68
N THR A 243 -13.28 11.51 -24.68
CA THR A 243 -12.59 10.22 -24.88
C THR A 243 -11.59 9.96 -23.74
N LEU A 244 -10.88 11.00 -23.28
CA LEU A 244 -9.99 10.90 -22.11
C LEU A 244 -10.76 10.43 -20.86
N LEU A 245 -11.90 11.04 -20.57
CA LEU A 245 -12.73 10.69 -19.41
C LEU A 245 -13.29 9.27 -19.48
N GLN A 246 -13.53 8.74 -20.68
CA GLN A 246 -13.96 7.36 -20.87
C GLN A 246 -12.81 6.38 -20.57
N ILE A 247 -11.60 6.66 -21.08
CA ILE A 247 -10.40 5.84 -20.82
C ILE A 247 -10.02 5.85 -19.34
N ASP A 248 -10.18 6.99 -18.65
CA ASP A 248 -9.88 7.11 -17.21
C ASP A 248 -10.79 6.23 -16.34
N ARG A 249 -11.98 5.85 -16.84
CA ARG A 249 -12.94 4.99 -16.14
C ARG A 249 -12.75 3.50 -16.43
N LEU A 250 -11.89 3.14 -17.38
CA LEU A 250 -11.67 1.73 -17.73
C LEU A 250 -10.98 0.98 -16.59
N SER A 251 -11.43 -0.27 -16.38
CA SER A 251 -10.78 -1.25 -15.51
C SER A 251 -9.43 -1.70 -16.09
N LEU A 252 -8.62 -2.39 -15.29
CA LEU A 252 -7.34 -2.94 -15.76
C LEU A 252 -7.53 -3.86 -16.97
N MET A 253 -8.45 -4.83 -16.87
CA MET A 253 -8.72 -5.78 -17.95
C MET A 253 -9.23 -5.09 -19.22
N GLN A 254 -10.04 -4.02 -19.08
CA GLN A 254 -10.48 -3.23 -20.22
C GLN A 254 -9.33 -2.44 -20.87
N LEU A 255 -8.33 -2.02 -20.09
CA LEU A 255 -7.13 -1.38 -20.62
C LEU A 255 -6.23 -2.38 -21.35
N GLU A 256 -6.13 -3.62 -20.87
CA GLU A 256 -5.42 -4.71 -21.55
C GLU A 256 -6.10 -5.07 -22.89
N ASP A 257 -7.42 -5.27 -22.88
CA ASP A 257 -8.22 -5.47 -24.11
C ASP A 257 -8.05 -4.30 -25.09
N LEU A 258 -8.05 -3.06 -24.58
CA LEU A 258 -7.81 -1.87 -25.39
C LEU A 258 -6.37 -1.85 -25.94
N ALA A 259 -5.37 -2.29 -25.18
CA ALA A 259 -3.98 -2.34 -25.61
C ALA A 259 -3.78 -3.34 -26.77
N GLU A 260 -4.52 -4.46 -26.75
CA GLU A 260 -4.53 -5.43 -27.84
C GLU A 260 -5.26 -4.88 -29.07
N ALA A 261 -6.48 -4.36 -28.90
CA ALA A 261 -7.26 -3.76 -30.00
C ALA A 261 -6.53 -2.58 -30.66
N LEU A 262 -5.78 -1.81 -29.88
CA LEU A 262 -4.98 -0.68 -30.34
C LEU A 262 -3.98 -1.05 -31.44
N LEU A 263 -3.53 -2.31 -31.50
CA LEU A 263 -2.60 -2.77 -32.53
C LEU A 263 -3.21 -2.66 -33.94
N ASP A 264 -4.52 -2.84 -34.05
CA ASP A 264 -5.30 -2.81 -35.29
C ASP A 264 -5.87 -1.42 -35.62
N PHE A 265 -5.76 -0.45 -34.71
CA PHE A 265 -6.27 0.91 -34.94
C PHE A 265 -5.45 1.65 -36.00
N GLY A 266 -6.16 2.24 -36.96
CA GLY A 266 -5.63 3.13 -37.98
C GLY A 266 -5.96 4.60 -37.75
N GLU A 267 -7.12 4.90 -37.17
CA GLU A 267 -7.61 6.26 -36.96
C GLU A 267 -8.40 6.43 -35.65
N LEU A 268 -8.74 7.69 -35.32
CA LEU A 268 -9.48 7.99 -34.09
C LEU A 268 -10.87 7.33 -34.06
N ALA A 269 -11.50 7.14 -35.22
CA ALA A 269 -12.80 6.48 -35.31
C ALA A 269 -12.77 5.03 -34.79
N ASP A 270 -11.64 4.33 -34.90
CA ASP A 270 -11.51 2.97 -34.38
C ASP A 270 -11.60 2.93 -32.85
N LEU A 271 -10.99 3.91 -32.18
CA LEU A 271 -11.07 4.08 -30.73
C LEU A 271 -12.49 4.44 -30.29
N ASP A 272 -13.13 5.38 -30.99
CA ASP A 272 -14.51 5.80 -30.67
C ASP A 272 -15.49 4.63 -30.89
N ASN A 273 -15.30 3.83 -31.94
CA ASN A 273 -16.09 2.62 -32.20
C ASN A 273 -15.89 1.58 -31.11
N TRP A 274 -14.66 1.33 -30.67
CA TRP A 274 -14.36 0.36 -29.61
C TRP A 274 -15.01 0.77 -28.28
N LEU A 275 -14.90 2.04 -27.89
CA LEU A 275 -15.54 2.58 -26.68
C LEU A 275 -17.08 2.55 -26.80
N GLY A 276 -17.60 2.79 -28.00
CA GLY A 276 -19.03 2.68 -28.32
C GLY A 276 -19.53 1.26 -28.13
N GLN A 277 -18.86 0.27 -28.73
CA GLN A 277 -19.19 -1.15 -28.59
C GLN A 277 -19.18 -1.61 -27.13
N LEU A 278 -18.17 -1.22 -26.36
CA LEU A 278 -18.10 -1.56 -24.94
C LEU A 278 -19.29 -0.99 -24.15
N THR A 279 -19.69 0.23 -24.47
CA THR A 279 -20.83 0.90 -23.81
C THR A 279 -22.16 0.26 -24.21
N GLU A 280 -22.36 0.03 -25.50
CA GLU A 280 -23.57 -0.58 -26.06
C GLU A 280 -23.77 -1.99 -25.50
N LYS A 281 -22.72 -2.83 -25.54
CA LYS A 281 -22.78 -4.19 -25.03
C LYS A 281 -23.09 -4.24 -23.54
N ARG A 282 -22.54 -3.30 -22.77
CA ARG A 282 -22.84 -3.17 -21.35
C ARG A 282 -24.31 -2.85 -21.12
N THR A 283 -24.86 -1.90 -21.87
CA THR A 283 -26.28 -1.53 -21.78
C THR A 283 -27.18 -2.71 -22.14
N GLU A 284 -26.90 -3.43 -23.23
CA GLU A 284 -27.65 -4.62 -23.64
C GLU A 284 -27.70 -5.67 -22.52
N VAL A 285 -26.54 -6.01 -21.96
CA VAL A 285 -26.44 -7.03 -20.90
C VAL A 285 -27.14 -6.57 -19.62
N THR A 286 -26.96 -5.31 -19.21
CA THR A 286 -27.64 -4.76 -18.03
C THR A 286 -29.16 -4.75 -18.21
N GLU A 287 -29.68 -4.37 -19.37
CA GLU A 287 -31.11 -4.40 -19.67
C GLU A 287 -31.66 -5.82 -19.67
N MET A 288 -30.97 -6.75 -20.33
CA MET A 288 -31.34 -8.17 -20.36
C MET A 288 -31.42 -8.76 -18.94
N LEU A 289 -30.40 -8.50 -18.11
CA LEU A 289 -30.37 -8.96 -16.72
C LEU A 289 -31.47 -8.32 -15.88
N THR A 290 -31.74 -7.03 -16.07
CA THR A 290 -32.81 -6.30 -15.36
C THR A 290 -34.20 -6.83 -15.73
N GLN A 291 -34.43 -7.17 -17.00
CA GLN A 291 -35.69 -7.77 -17.45
C GLN A 291 -35.93 -9.17 -16.85
N ARG A 292 -34.86 -9.94 -16.63
CA ARG A 292 -34.96 -11.31 -16.09
C ARG A 292 -35.00 -11.38 -14.57
N LEU A 293 -34.13 -10.63 -13.89
CA LEU A 293 -33.93 -10.71 -12.43
C LEU A 293 -34.64 -9.59 -11.67
N GLY A 294 -35.20 -8.60 -12.37
CA GLY A 294 -35.71 -7.38 -11.76
C GLY A 294 -34.58 -6.38 -11.49
N ALA A 295 -34.83 -5.41 -10.60
CA ALA A 295 -33.84 -4.39 -10.28
C ALA A 295 -32.55 -5.02 -9.73
N LEU A 296 -31.43 -4.76 -10.40
CA LEU A 296 -30.12 -5.25 -9.99
C LEU A 296 -29.59 -4.42 -8.81
N GLU A 297 -28.89 -5.09 -7.90
CA GLU A 297 -28.19 -4.42 -6.82
C GLU A 297 -27.04 -3.55 -7.35
N VAL A 298 -26.70 -2.49 -6.60
CA VAL A 298 -25.62 -1.57 -6.97
C VAL A 298 -24.28 -2.29 -7.10
N SER A 299 -24.00 -3.26 -6.21
CA SER A 299 -22.82 -4.12 -6.25
C SER A 299 -22.69 -4.90 -7.55
N VAL A 300 -23.78 -5.48 -8.05
CA VAL A 300 -23.84 -6.23 -9.32
C VAL A 300 -23.54 -5.29 -10.49
N MET A 301 -24.15 -4.10 -10.49
CA MET A 301 -23.93 -3.11 -11.55
C MET A 301 -22.47 -2.63 -11.59
N GLU A 302 -21.86 -2.36 -10.43
CA GLU A 302 -20.43 -1.98 -10.34
C GLU A 302 -19.49 -3.06 -10.88
N GLN A 303 -19.84 -4.35 -10.75
CA GLN A 303 -19.04 -5.45 -11.28
C GLN A 303 -19.21 -5.61 -12.80
N ILE A 304 -20.43 -5.46 -13.32
CA ILE A 304 -20.70 -5.46 -14.76
C ILE A 304 -19.94 -4.32 -15.47
N GLU A 305 -19.80 -3.16 -14.83
CA GLU A 305 -19.04 -2.03 -15.40
C GLU A 305 -17.56 -2.34 -15.64
N LYS A 306 -16.99 -3.32 -14.94
CA LYS A 306 -15.57 -3.69 -15.04
C LYS A 306 -15.27 -4.74 -16.10
N LEU A 307 -16.29 -5.41 -16.64
CA LEU A 307 -16.15 -6.51 -17.60
C LEU A 307 -15.65 -6.02 -18.96
N THR A 308 -14.83 -6.84 -19.63
CA THR A 308 -14.40 -6.62 -21.01
C THR A 308 -15.50 -6.95 -22.02
N LEU A 309 -15.29 -6.60 -23.29
CA LEU A 309 -16.22 -6.94 -24.38
C LEU A 309 -16.45 -8.46 -24.47
N GLY A 310 -15.38 -9.25 -24.37
CA GLY A 310 -15.46 -10.71 -24.38
C GLY A 310 -16.23 -11.27 -23.18
N GLN A 311 -15.98 -10.74 -21.99
CA GLN A 311 -16.68 -11.16 -20.77
C GLN A 311 -18.17 -10.80 -20.79
N LEU A 312 -18.54 -9.64 -21.35
CA LEU A 312 -19.95 -9.27 -21.54
C LEU A 312 -20.66 -10.24 -22.49
N GLY A 313 -19.98 -10.69 -23.55
CA GLY A 313 -20.50 -11.73 -24.44
C GLY A 313 -20.72 -13.08 -23.74
N LEU A 314 -19.75 -13.51 -22.93
CA LEU A 314 -19.90 -14.73 -22.13
C LEU A 314 -21.03 -14.63 -21.11
N LEU A 315 -21.21 -13.47 -20.47
CA LEU A 315 -22.30 -13.23 -19.54
C LEU A 315 -23.66 -13.29 -20.24
N GLU A 316 -23.76 -12.75 -21.46
CA GLU A 316 -24.96 -12.83 -22.29
C GLU A 316 -25.33 -14.29 -22.63
N GLU A 317 -24.34 -15.11 -22.98
CA GLU A 317 -24.53 -16.52 -23.29
C GLU A 317 -24.86 -17.37 -22.06
N ALA A 318 -24.28 -17.05 -20.91
CA ALA A 318 -24.47 -17.76 -19.65
C ALA A 318 -25.75 -17.36 -18.91
N ALA A 319 -26.26 -16.15 -19.16
CA ALA A 319 -27.46 -15.61 -18.53
C ALA A 319 -28.68 -16.56 -18.56
N PRO A 320 -28.99 -17.33 -19.62
CA PRO A 320 -30.10 -18.28 -19.58
C PRO A 320 -29.97 -19.42 -18.55
N GLY A 321 -28.77 -19.72 -18.04
CA GLY A 321 -28.48 -20.88 -17.19
C GLY A 321 -28.11 -20.58 -15.72
N VAL A 322 -27.66 -19.36 -15.41
CA VAL A 322 -27.04 -19.00 -14.10
C VAL A 322 -28.02 -18.33 -13.10
N MET A 323 -29.29 -18.14 -13.50
CA MET A 323 -30.21 -17.12 -12.95
C MET A 323 -30.82 -17.39 -11.55
N THR A 324 -30.00 -17.28 -10.51
CA THR A 324 -30.43 -16.70 -9.22
C THR A 324 -29.58 -15.45 -8.94
N GLY A 325 -30.06 -14.52 -8.10
CA GLY A 325 -29.27 -13.35 -7.71
C GLY A 325 -27.90 -13.74 -7.14
N ASP A 326 -27.88 -14.81 -6.34
CA ASP A 326 -26.65 -15.41 -5.79
C ASP A 326 -25.75 -16.01 -6.89
N GLY A 327 -26.34 -16.74 -7.86
CA GLY A 327 -25.57 -17.35 -8.95
C GLY A 327 -24.94 -16.33 -9.91
N LEU A 328 -25.55 -15.17 -10.09
CA LEU A 328 -24.97 -14.08 -10.89
C LEU A 328 -23.74 -13.48 -10.21
N MET A 329 -23.79 -13.27 -8.89
CA MET A 329 -22.65 -12.76 -8.14
C MET A 329 -21.49 -13.76 -8.11
N ASP A 330 -21.78 -15.05 -7.89
CA ASP A 330 -20.77 -16.11 -7.93
C ASP A 330 -20.05 -16.16 -9.30
N TRP A 331 -20.81 -16.02 -10.40
CA TRP A 331 -20.24 -15.98 -11.74
C TRP A 331 -19.36 -14.74 -11.96
N LEU A 332 -19.82 -13.57 -11.51
CA LEU A 332 -19.07 -12.31 -11.64
C LEU A 332 -17.76 -12.39 -10.85
N GLU A 333 -17.77 -12.94 -9.64
CA GLU A 333 -16.56 -13.16 -8.83
C GLU A 333 -15.57 -14.11 -9.53
N GLU A 334 -16.05 -15.24 -10.05
CA GLU A 334 -15.20 -16.21 -10.76
C GLU A 334 -14.56 -15.62 -12.04
N HIS A 335 -15.28 -14.76 -12.77
CA HIS A 335 -14.83 -14.24 -14.06
C HIS A 335 -14.09 -12.91 -13.96
N LEU A 336 -14.18 -12.20 -12.82
CA LEU A 336 -13.37 -11.00 -12.53
C LEU A 336 -12.01 -11.34 -11.88
N ASP A 337 -11.88 -12.46 -11.17
CA ASP A 337 -10.63 -12.88 -10.51
C ASP A 337 -9.70 -13.74 -11.39
N ASN A 338 -10.14 -14.16 -12.58
CA ASN A 338 -9.39 -15.11 -13.44
C ASN A 338 -8.24 -14.51 -14.28
N ALA A 339 -7.71 -13.34 -13.94
CA ALA A 339 -6.60 -12.72 -14.69
C ALA A 339 -5.18 -13.14 -14.25
N ILE A 340 -5.00 -13.99 -13.22
CA ILE A 340 -3.64 -14.47 -12.81
C ILE A 340 -3.66 -15.95 -12.38
N SER A 341 -4.26 -16.83 -13.17
CA SER A 341 -4.20 -18.29 -12.94
C SER A 341 -3.59 -19.08 -14.10
N GLN A 342 -2.80 -18.44 -14.98
CA GLN A 342 -1.98 -19.14 -15.97
C GLN A 342 -0.55 -18.61 -16.05
#